data_AF-C6HYX1-F1
#
_entry.id   AF-C6HYX1-F1
#
_cell.length_a   1.000
_cell.length_b   1.000
_cell.length_c   1.000
_cell.angle_alpha   90.00
_cell.angle_beta   90.00
_cell.angle_gamma   90.00
#
_symmetry.space_group_name_H-M   'P 1'
#
loop_
_entity.id
_entity.type
_entity.pdbx_description
1 polymer ?
#
loop_
_entity_poly.entity_id
_entity_poly.type
_entity_poly.pdbx_seq_one_letter_code
_entity_poly.pdbx_strand_id
1 'polypeptide(L)'
;MSPSSRDILIGRQSILDRNGQIFAYELLFRSARGAREAHVSDDTLATASVIVDTLMEVGVTRVLGDKKGFVNIGRDFLLGDAIFLLPAEHLVLEILETVPVTDETVARCRELKKRGYTLRTAID
;
A
#
# COMPACT_ATOMS: atom_id res chain seq x y z
N MET A 1 -11.34 -25.59 -9.41
CA MET A 1 -11.94 -24.51 -8.59
C MET A 1 -11.22 -23.23 -8.95
N SER A 2 -11.84 -22.31 -9.69
CA SER A 2 -11.29 -20.95 -9.85
C SER A 2 -11.35 -20.26 -8.48
N PRO A 3 -10.32 -19.51 -8.07
CA PRO A 3 -10.42 -18.69 -6.87
C PRO A 3 -11.56 -17.71 -7.12
N SER A 4 -12.49 -17.61 -6.17
CA SER A 4 -13.57 -16.63 -6.21
C SER A 4 -12.95 -15.25 -6.44
N SER A 5 -13.25 -14.60 -7.56
CA SER A 5 -12.90 -13.20 -7.78
C SER A 5 -13.45 -12.41 -6.59
N ARG A 6 -12.55 -11.99 -5.70
CA ARG A 6 -12.89 -10.96 -4.72
C ARG A 6 -12.92 -9.68 -5.53
N ASP A 7 -14.10 -9.08 -5.68
CA ASP A 7 -14.20 -7.74 -6.22
C ASP A 7 -13.47 -6.80 -5.24
N ILE A 8 -12.31 -6.30 -5.66
CA ILE A 8 -11.49 -5.36 -4.91
C ILE A 8 -11.74 -3.96 -5.48
N LEU A 9 -12.02 -3.01 -4.60
CA LEU A 9 -12.15 -1.61 -4.95
C LEU A 9 -10.88 -0.88 -4.53
N ILE A 10 -10.37 -0.03 -5.42
CA ILE A 10 -9.22 0.84 -5.14
C ILE A 10 -9.72 2.28 -5.04
N GLY A 11 -9.64 2.85 -3.85
CA GLY A 11 -9.73 4.28 -3.61
C GLY A 11 -8.38 4.95 -3.87
N ARG A 12 -8.43 6.17 -4.41
CA ARG A 12 -7.26 7.05 -4.53
C ARG A 12 -7.55 8.33 -3.77
N GLN A 13 -6.83 8.55 -2.69
CA GLN A 13 -6.94 9.78 -1.91
C GLN A 13 -5.79 10.72 -2.30
N SER A 14 -6.12 11.90 -2.83
CA SER A 14 -5.12 12.86 -3.27
C SER A 14 -4.38 13.48 -2.09
N ILE A 15 -3.05 13.48 -2.15
CA ILE A 15 -2.16 14.23 -1.27
C ILE A 15 -1.72 15.48 -2.03
N LEU A 16 -1.98 16.66 -1.48
CA LEU A 16 -1.70 17.94 -2.13
C LEU A 16 -0.40 18.56 -1.61
N ASP A 17 0.31 19.28 -2.48
CA ASP A 17 1.42 20.14 -2.10
C ASP A 17 0.91 21.47 -1.50
N ARG A 18 1.85 22.36 -1.13
CA ARG A 18 1.55 23.68 -0.54
C ARG A 18 0.80 24.62 -1.49
N ASN A 19 0.79 24.32 -2.79
CA ASN A 19 0.10 25.08 -3.82
C ASN A 19 -1.26 24.46 -4.18
N GLY A 20 -1.69 23.39 -3.51
CA GLY A 20 -2.93 22.68 -3.80
C GLY A 20 -2.84 21.76 -5.02
N GLN A 21 -1.64 21.51 -5.56
CA GLN A 21 -1.46 20.59 -6.68
C GLN A 21 -1.32 19.15 -6.16
N ILE A 22 -1.80 18.18 -6.94
CA ILE A 22 -1.65 16.76 -6.58
C ILE A 22 -0.17 16.39 -6.61
N PHE A 23 0.35 16.08 -5.43
CA PHE A 23 1.71 15.61 -5.22
C PHE A 23 1.79 14.08 -5.34
N ALA A 24 0.83 13.40 -4.71
CA ALA A 24 0.78 11.94 -4.63
C ALA A 24 -0.65 11.44 -4.40
N TYR A 25 -0.82 10.13 -4.38
CA TYR A 25 -2.05 9.47 -3.96
C TYR A 25 -1.76 8.48 -2.83
N GLU A 26 -2.63 8.40 -1.84
CA GLU A 26 -2.74 7.23 -0.98
C GLU A 26 -3.70 6.22 -1.61
N LEU A 27 -3.27 4.96 -1.69
CA LEU A 27 -4.06 3.86 -2.24
C LEU A 27 -4.78 3.14 -1.11
N LEU A 28 -6.11 3.15 -1.18
CA LEU A 28 -6.99 2.52 -0.22
C LEU A 28 -7.64 1.30 -0.87
N PHE A 29 -7.35 0.10 -0.38
CA PHE A 29 -7.86 -1.13 -0.93
C PHE A 29 -9.01 -1.64 -0.06
N ARG A 30 -10.17 -1.88 -0.67
CA ARG A 30 -11.39 -2.31 0.04
C ARG A 30 -11.98 -3.56 -0.60
N SER A 31 -12.58 -4.41 0.23
CA SER A 31 -13.42 -5.52 -0.25
C SER A 31 -14.77 -4.98 -0.70
N ALA A 32 -15.23 -5.33 -1.91
CA ALA A 32 -16.56 -4.92 -2.38
C ALA A 32 -17.71 -5.50 -1.54
N ARG A 33 -17.47 -6.59 -0.79
CA ARG A 33 -18.44 -7.13 0.17
C ARG A 33 -18.60 -6.27 1.43
N GLY A 34 -17.58 -5.50 1.83
CA GLY A 34 -17.61 -4.57 2.96
C GLY A 34 -18.16 -3.18 2.62
N ALA A 35 -18.17 -2.81 1.33
CA ALA A 35 -18.53 -1.48 0.86
C ALA A 35 -19.99 -1.01 1.15
N ARG A 36 -20.86 -1.88 1.68
CA ARG A 36 -22.24 -1.52 2.07
C ARG A 36 -22.35 -0.92 3.48
N GLU A 37 -21.37 -1.16 4.34
CA GLU A 37 -21.32 -0.60 5.69
C GLU A 37 -19.93 -0.01 5.91
N ALA A 38 -19.84 1.33 5.86
CA ALA A 38 -18.59 2.06 6.02
C ALA A 38 -18.10 2.02 7.48
N HIS A 39 -17.75 0.83 7.99
CA HIS A 39 -16.98 0.70 9.21
C HIS A 39 -15.51 0.99 8.86
N VAL A 40 -15.13 2.25 9.03
CA VAL A 40 -13.82 2.85 8.67
C VAL A 40 -12.62 2.12 9.29
N SER A 41 -12.82 1.31 10.34
CA SER A 41 -11.74 0.66 11.08
C SER A 41 -11.26 -0.69 10.52
N ASP A 42 -12.12 -1.49 9.89
CA ASP A 42 -11.78 -2.88 9.48
C ASP A 42 -11.47 -3.04 7.99
N ASP A 43 -11.80 -2.03 7.18
CA ASP A 43 -11.83 -2.13 5.72
C ASP A 43 -10.49 -1.85 5.03
N THR A 44 -9.43 -1.58 5.80
CA THR A 44 -8.16 -0.99 5.31
C THR A 44 -7.02 -2.01 5.17
N LEU A 45 -7.20 -3.23 5.67
CA LEU A 45 -6.17 -4.27 5.64
C LEU A 45 -6.28 -5.13 4.38
N ALA A 46 -5.91 -4.56 3.23
CA ALA A 46 -5.62 -5.41 2.07
C ALA A 46 -4.38 -6.26 2.33
N THR A 47 -4.49 -7.55 2.02
CA THR A 47 -3.35 -8.46 2.10
C THR A 47 -2.30 -8.10 1.04
N ALA A 48 -1.06 -8.51 1.28
CA ALA A 48 0.04 -8.43 0.32
C ALA A 48 -0.39 -8.88 -1.09
N SER A 49 -1.07 -10.04 -1.17
CA SER A 49 -1.56 -10.60 -2.43
C SER A 49 -2.55 -9.67 -3.13
N VAL A 50 -3.52 -9.09 -2.41
CA VAL A 50 -4.50 -8.18 -3.00
C VAL A 50 -3.81 -6.95 -3.58
N ILE A 51 -2.88 -6.36 -2.85
CA ILE A 51 -2.14 -5.17 -3.31
C ILE A 51 -1.36 -5.51 -4.58
N VAL A 52 -0.58 -6.60 -4.55
CA VAL A 52 0.25 -7.01 -5.69
C VAL A 52 -0.63 -7.37 -6.90
N ASP A 53 -1.60 -8.26 -6.74
CA ASP A 53 -2.47 -8.73 -7.83
C ASP A 53 -3.16 -7.53 -8.51
N THR A 54 -3.69 -6.61 -7.71
CA THR A 54 -4.39 -5.43 -8.20
C THR A 54 -3.46 -4.49 -8.98
N LEU A 55 -2.25 -4.22 -8.46
CA LEU A 55 -1.29 -3.35 -9.12
C LEU A 55 -0.74 -3.98 -10.41
N MET A 56 -0.62 -5.31 -10.45
CA MET A 56 -0.21 -6.05 -11.65
C MET A 56 -1.33 -6.09 -12.71
N GLU A 57 -2.58 -6.27 -12.30
CA GLU A 57 -3.73 -6.35 -13.20
C GLU A 57 -4.11 -4.98 -13.79
N VAL A 58 -4.20 -3.95 -12.96
CA VAL A 58 -4.60 -2.60 -13.39
C VAL A 58 -3.42 -1.83 -14.00
N GLY A 59 -2.21 -2.09 -13.50
CA GLY A 59 -0.99 -1.36 -13.84
C GLY A 59 -0.80 -0.11 -12.97
N VAL A 60 0.33 -0.02 -12.28
CA VAL A 60 0.66 1.08 -11.35
C VAL A 60 0.55 2.47 -12.01
N THR A 61 1.01 2.62 -13.25
CA THR A 61 0.94 3.90 -13.99
C THR A 61 -0.48 4.29 -14.33
N ARG A 62 -1.39 3.33 -14.54
CA ARG A 62 -2.81 3.61 -14.78
C ARG A 62 -3.51 4.09 -13.52
N VAL A 63 -3.09 3.58 -12.36
CA VAL A 63 -3.62 3.99 -11.05
C VAL A 63 -3.10 5.37 -10.64
N LEU A 64 -1.80 5.60 -10.78
CA LEU A 64 -1.10 6.76 -10.22
C LEU A 64 -0.77 7.88 -11.23
N GLY A 65 -0.82 7.60 -12.52
CA GLY A 65 -0.30 8.50 -13.55
C GLY A 65 1.21 8.70 -13.38
N ASP A 66 1.63 9.96 -13.35
CA ASP A 66 3.02 10.40 -13.12
C ASP A 66 3.34 10.62 -11.62
N LYS A 67 2.38 10.38 -10.72
CA LYS A 67 2.52 10.65 -9.28
C LYS A 67 3.03 9.44 -8.50
N LYS A 68 3.50 9.69 -7.29
CA LYS A 68 3.83 8.64 -6.32
C LYS A 68 2.56 8.09 -5.67
N GLY A 69 2.61 6.82 -5.28
CA GLY A 69 1.56 6.13 -4.54
C GLY A 69 2.02 5.78 -3.13
N PHE A 70 1.22 6.06 -2.12
CA PHE A 70 1.41 5.59 -0.75
C PHE A 70 0.57 4.33 -0.55
N VAL A 71 1.18 3.30 0.04
CA VAL A 71 0.52 2.03 0.30
C VAL A 71 0.81 1.63 1.75
N ASN A 72 -0.26 1.32 2.48
CA ASN A 72 -0.19 0.85 3.86
C ASN A 72 0.38 -0.58 3.93
N ILE A 73 1.41 -0.77 4.76
CA ILE A 73 2.18 -2.01 4.91
C ILE A 73 2.12 -2.46 6.36
N GLY A 74 1.44 -3.59 6.60
CA GLY A 74 1.47 -4.33 7.87
C GLY A 74 2.73 -5.20 8.02
N ARG A 75 2.92 -5.75 9.22
CA ARG A 75 4.14 -6.49 9.59
C ARG A 75 4.44 -7.66 8.65
N ASP A 76 3.45 -8.51 8.41
CA ASP A 76 3.66 -9.74 7.62
C ASP A 76 4.07 -9.42 6.18
N PHE A 77 3.50 -8.34 5.61
CA PHE A 77 3.88 -7.89 4.28
C PHE A 77 5.28 -7.24 4.29
N LEU A 78 5.60 -6.44 5.31
CA LEU A 78 6.93 -5.84 5.48
C LEU A 78 8.04 -6.90 5.50
N LEU A 79 7.83 -7.98 6.26
CA LEU A 79 8.81 -9.05 6.44
C LEU A 79 8.82 -10.06 5.30
N GLY A 80 7.70 -10.22 4.58
CA GLY A 80 7.58 -11.14 3.45
C GLY A 80 8.28 -10.67 2.18
N ASP A 81 8.61 -11.62 1.30
CA ASP A 81 9.30 -11.33 0.03
C ASP A 81 8.37 -10.82 -1.08
N ALA A 82 7.04 -10.96 -0.91
CA ALA A 82 6.06 -10.38 -1.82
C ALA A 82 6.22 -8.86 -1.96
N ILE A 83 6.84 -8.19 -0.97
CA ILE A 83 7.13 -6.75 -1.02
C ILE A 83 8.03 -6.38 -2.20
N PHE A 84 8.85 -7.32 -2.67
CA PHE A 84 9.75 -7.12 -3.81
C PHE A 84 9.02 -7.07 -5.15
N LEU A 85 7.74 -7.46 -5.19
CA LEU A 85 6.88 -7.33 -6.35
C LEU A 85 6.33 -5.91 -6.51
N LEU A 86 6.46 -5.07 -5.48
CA LEU A 86 6.05 -3.67 -5.55
C LEU A 86 7.06 -2.83 -6.34
N PRO A 87 6.60 -1.96 -7.25
CA PRO A 87 7.47 -1.06 -8.02
C PRO A 87 8.00 0.07 -7.12
N ALA A 88 9.23 -0.10 -6.63
CA ALA A 88 9.89 0.80 -5.68
C ALA A 88 9.97 2.25 -6.17
N GLU A 89 10.11 2.44 -7.48
CA GLU A 89 10.18 3.74 -8.13
C GLU A 89 8.83 4.47 -8.19
N HIS A 90 7.71 3.79 -7.96
CA HIS A 90 6.38 4.41 -7.95
C HIS A 90 5.78 4.53 -6.56
N LEU A 91 6.22 3.70 -5.61
CA LEU A 91 5.55 3.55 -4.32
C LEU A 91 6.39 4.04 -3.13
N VAL A 92 5.70 4.68 -2.19
CA VAL A 92 6.14 4.92 -0.83
C VAL A 92 5.45 3.90 0.06
N LEU A 93 6.24 3.10 0.76
CA LEU A 93 5.74 2.10 1.69
C LEU A 93 5.47 2.77 3.04
N GLU A 94 4.21 2.81 3.42
CA GLU A 94 3.76 3.38 4.68
C GLU A 94 3.61 2.28 5.73
N ILE A 95 4.55 2.24 6.66
CA ILE A 95 4.55 1.24 7.73
C ILE A 95 3.51 1.67 8.76
N LEU A 96 2.50 0.82 8.96
CA LEU A 96 1.42 1.07 9.92
C LEU A 96 1.97 1.14 11.35
N GLU A 97 1.37 1.99 12.19
CA GLU A 97 1.73 2.12 13.62
C GLU A 97 1.56 0.83 14.42
N THR A 98 0.69 -0.09 13.95
CA THR A 98 0.48 -1.42 14.53
C THR A 98 1.66 -2.36 14.34
N VAL A 99 2.64 -2.02 13.48
CA VAL A 99 3.85 -2.81 13.26
C VAL A 99 4.83 -2.58 14.43
N PRO A 100 5.16 -3.61 15.22
CA PRO A 100 6.08 -3.45 16.33
C PRO A 100 7.49 -3.04 15.86
N VAL A 101 8.08 -2.06 16.54
CA VAL A 101 9.47 -1.66 16.33
C VAL A 101 10.39 -2.66 17.03
N THR A 102 10.96 -3.57 16.27
CA THR A 102 11.90 -4.60 16.72
C THR A 102 13.18 -4.52 15.89
N ASP A 103 14.26 -5.16 16.35
CA ASP A 103 15.50 -5.22 15.56
C ASP A 103 15.28 -5.85 14.18
N GLU A 104 14.36 -6.82 14.08
CA GLU A 104 13.95 -7.46 12.83
C GLU A 104 13.26 -6.46 11.89
N THR A 105 12.24 -5.73 12.36
CA THR A 105 11.53 -4.77 11.50
C THR A 105 12.44 -3.62 11.08
N VAL A 106 13.32 -3.14 11.97
CA VAL A 106 14.31 -2.12 11.65
C VAL A 106 15.34 -2.63 10.63
N ALA A 107 15.84 -3.86 10.78
CA ALA A 107 16.76 -4.47 9.82
C ALA A 107 16.11 -4.61 8.44
N ARG A 108 14.85 -5.07 8.39
CA ARG A 108 14.09 -5.18 7.15
C ARG A 108 13.88 -3.82 6.47
N CYS A 109 13.52 -2.78 7.23
CA CYS A 109 13.43 -1.42 6.71
C CYS A 109 14.75 -0.96 6.07
N ARG A 110 15.89 -1.19 6.73
CA ARG A 110 17.20 -0.83 6.19
C ARG A 110 17.53 -1.57 4.89
N GLU A 111 17.16 -2.85 4.80
CA GLU A 111 17.31 -3.64 3.58
C GLU A 111 16.49 -3.04 2.43
N LEU A 112 15.21 -2.75 2.68
CA LEU A 112 14.32 -2.18 1.67
C LEU A 112 14.82 -0.82 1.18
N LYS A 113 15.29 0.06 2.07
CA LYS A 113 15.91 1.34 1.65
C LYS A 113 17.14 1.13 0.77
N LYS A 114 18.00 0.15 1.08
CA LYS A 114 19.18 -0.18 0.24
C LYS A 114 18.77 -0.68 -1.15
N ARG A 115 17.60 -1.30 -1.28
CA ARG A 115 17.04 -1.76 -2.55
C ARG A 115 16.26 -0.70 -3.33
N GLY A 116 16.20 0.54 -2.83
CA GLY A 116 15.57 1.67 -3.52
C GLY A 116 14.12 1.96 -3.10
N TYR A 117 13.56 1.23 -2.13
CA TYR A 117 12.24 1.54 -1.59
C TYR A 117 12.26 2.82 -0.76
N THR A 118 11.24 3.65 -0.94
CA THR A 118 10.98 4.80 -0.05
C THR A 118 10.07 4.33 1.07
N LEU A 119 10.46 4.60 2.33
CA LEU A 119 9.70 4.22 3.52
C LEU A 119 9.20 5.49 4.24
N ARG A 120 7.96 5.43 4.73
CA ARG A 120 7.36 6.38 5.66
C ARG A 120 6.79 5.60 6.84
N THR A 121 6.83 6.18 8.04
CA THR A 121 6.03 5.72 9.18
C THR A 121 4.69 6.44 9.15
N ALA A 122 3.58 5.73 9.32
CA ALA A 122 2.32 6.37 9.66
C ALA A 122 2.51 7.12 10.99
N ILE A 123 2.24 8.42 11.00
CA ILE A 123 2.15 9.23 12.22
C ILE A 123 0.78 9.88 12.15
N ASP A 124 -0.09 9.47 13.07
CA ASP A 124 -1.44 9.99 13.27
C ASP A 124 -1.42 11.45 13.74
#